data_AF-A0A8C5UAD6-F1
#
_entry.id   AF-A0A8C5UAD6-F1
#
_cell.length_a   1.000
_cell.length_b   1.000
_cell.length_c   1.000
_cell.angle_alpha   90.00
_cell.angle_beta   90.00
_cell.angle_gamma   90.00
#
_symmetry.space_group_name_H-M   'P 1'
#
loop_
_entity.id
_entity.type
_entity.pdbx_description
1 polymer ?
#
loop_
_entity_poly.entity_id
_entity_poly.type
_entity_poly.pdbx_seq_one_letter_code
_entity_poly.pdbx_strand_id
1 'polypeptide(L)'
;SELPFVHMALAHEMLSLQGGPTCAYYLALAWTYSVQNDLVRCEECLHEAIRVDPLNPNVWAQKGHLCYLRKDFKKAKDYYERVISFMEDASDMHFVYLRLGSIYLEEKQMGQMVEAEDALSEANTLNNTHAEVWAYLALVSLNGGRQLEAEQCYKYTLKVRVRAPLEAAGTAHRAPFRAGCRGCATGRSPSLGVAAEPPKSP
;
A
#
# COMPACT_ATOMS: atom_id res chain seq x y z
N SER A 1 -1.30 -10.14 -10.73
CA SER A 1 -2.60 -10.84 -10.83
C SER A 1 -3.46 -10.44 -9.63
N GLU A 2 -4.13 -9.29 -9.74
CA GLU A 2 -4.88 -8.65 -8.62
C GLU A 2 -6.41 -8.88 -8.69
N LEU A 3 -6.85 -9.74 -9.61
CA LEU A 3 -8.24 -10.17 -9.75
C LEU A 3 -8.89 -10.83 -8.50
N PRO A 4 -8.19 -11.46 -7.52
CA PRO A 4 -8.88 -12.19 -6.45
C PRO A 4 -9.74 -11.31 -5.55
N PHE A 5 -9.33 -10.06 -5.29
CA PHE A 5 -10.02 -9.18 -4.34
C PHE A 5 -11.30 -8.56 -4.92
N VAL A 6 -11.25 -8.20 -6.21
CA VAL A 6 -12.38 -7.67 -6.97
C VAL A 6 -13.52 -8.69 -7.02
N HIS A 7 -13.20 -9.97 -7.29
CA HIS A 7 -14.20 -11.04 -7.28
C HIS A 7 -14.78 -11.33 -5.90
N MET A 8 -14.00 -11.15 -4.82
CA MET A 8 -14.45 -11.39 -3.46
C MET A 8 -15.36 -10.26 -2.93
N ALA A 9 -15.08 -9.00 -3.30
CA ALA A 9 -15.95 -7.86 -3.05
C ALA A 9 -17.25 -7.94 -3.87
N LEU A 10 -17.16 -8.31 -5.16
CA LEU A 10 -18.33 -8.59 -6.01
C LEU A 10 -19.18 -9.74 -5.45
N ALA A 11 -18.56 -10.81 -4.95
CA ALA A 11 -19.26 -11.96 -4.37
C ALA A 11 -19.99 -11.61 -3.05
N HIS A 12 -19.40 -10.76 -2.21
CA HIS A 12 -20.05 -10.30 -0.98
C HIS A 12 -21.27 -9.40 -1.27
N GLU A 13 -21.20 -8.55 -2.29
CA GLU A 13 -22.33 -7.70 -2.70
C GLU A 13 -23.49 -8.46 -3.34
N MET A 14 -23.20 -9.43 -4.22
CA MET A 14 -24.24 -10.23 -4.86
C MET A 14 -25.02 -11.13 -3.88
N LEU A 15 -24.47 -11.39 -2.69
CA LEU A 15 -25.10 -12.19 -1.64
C LEU A 15 -25.96 -11.36 -0.67
N SER A 16 -25.88 -10.02 -0.68
CA SER A 16 -26.67 -9.18 0.22
C SER A 16 -28.01 -8.82 -0.44
N LEU A 17 -29.10 -9.42 0.05
CA LEU A 17 -30.38 -9.46 -0.63
C LEU A 17 -31.26 -8.20 -0.52
N GLN A 18 -30.87 -7.11 0.18
CA GLN A 18 -31.74 -5.91 0.33
C GLN A 18 -31.06 -4.54 0.56
N GLY A 19 -29.73 -4.42 0.54
CA GLY A 19 -29.02 -3.13 0.71
C GLY A 19 -28.27 -2.77 -0.56
N GLY A 20 -28.39 -1.53 -1.05
CA GLY A 20 -27.69 -1.06 -2.26
C GLY A 20 -26.15 -1.14 -2.17
N PRO A 21 -25.43 -0.63 -3.18
CA PRO A 21 -23.97 -0.78 -3.25
C PRO A 21 -23.28 -0.14 -2.05
N THR A 22 -22.27 -0.83 -1.53
CA THR A 22 -21.51 -0.45 -0.33
C THR A 22 -20.37 0.51 -0.67
N CYS A 23 -19.85 1.22 0.34
CA CYS A 23 -18.66 2.06 0.16
C CYS A 23 -17.45 1.24 -0.34
N ALA A 24 -17.29 0.00 0.14
CA ALA A 24 -16.21 -0.89 -0.28
C ALA A 24 -16.29 -1.24 -1.78
N TYR A 25 -17.50 -1.40 -2.32
CA TYR A 25 -17.71 -1.61 -3.75
C TYR A 25 -17.30 -0.42 -4.59
N TYR A 26 -17.75 0.78 -4.22
CA TYR A 26 -17.38 1.99 -4.95
C TYR A 26 -15.87 2.26 -4.87
N LEU A 27 -15.22 1.96 -3.74
CA LEU A 27 -13.77 1.99 -3.61
C LEU A 27 -13.06 1.01 -4.53
N ALA A 28 -13.54 -0.24 -4.63
CA ALA A 28 -12.97 -1.24 -5.52
C ALA A 28 -13.11 -0.84 -7.01
N LEU A 29 -14.26 -0.27 -7.39
CA LEU A 29 -14.45 0.29 -8.73
C LEU A 29 -13.53 1.49 -9.00
N ALA A 30 -13.43 2.43 -8.05
CA ALA A 30 -12.55 3.58 -8.19
C ALA A 30 -11.10 3.16 -8.41
N TRP A 31 -10.61 2.19 -7.62
CA TRP A 31 -9.28 1.64 -7.79
C TRP A 31 -9.11 0.96 -9.16
N THR A 32 -10.10 0.19 -9.61
CA THR A 32 -10.07 -0.45 -10.93
C THR A 32 -9.98 0.58 -12.06
N TYR A 33 -10.79 1.64 -12.02
CA TYR A 33 -10.74 2.72 -13.00
C TYR A 33 -9.45 3.52 -12.92
N SER A 34 -8.89 3.71 -11.72
CA SER A 34 -7.58 4.33 -11.52
C SER A 34 -6.47 3.54 -12.24
N VAL A 35 -6.45 2.21 -12.09
CA VAL A 35 -5.48 1.34 -12.79
C VAL A 35 -5.69 1.36 -14.31
N GLN A 36 -6.94 1.52 -14.78
CA GLN A 36 -7.27 1.71 -16.20
C GLN A 36 -6.98 3.12 -16.71
N ASN A 37 -6.55 4.04 -15.84
CA ASN A 37 -6.36 5.46 -16.12
C ASN A 37 -7.65 6.18 -16.58
N ASP A 38 -8.83 5.62 -16.26
CA ASP A 38 -10.13 6.28 -16.44
C ASP A 38 -10.44 7.15 -15.22
N LEU A 39 -9.78 8.31 -15.17
CA LEU A 39 -9.85 9.22 -14.03
C LEU A 39 -11.22 9.89 -13.86
N VAL A 40 -12.09 9.84 -14.88
CA VAL A 40 -13.45 10.39 -14.81
C VAL A 40 -14.34 9.42 -14.04
N ARG A 41 -14.40 8.15 -14.46
CA ARG A 41 -15.19 7.15 -13.75
C ARG A 41 -14.67 6.85 -12.35
N CYS A 42 -13.35 6.92 -12.15
CA CYS A 42 -12.75 6.87 -10.82
C CYS A 42 -13.34 7.96 -9.91
N GLU A 43 -13.44 9.20 -10.40
CA GLU A 43 -14.00 10.31 -9.63
C GLU A 43 -15.48 10.13 -9.30
N GLU A 44 -16.28 9.64 -10.25
CA GLU A 44 -17.69 9.31 -10.06
C GLU A 44 -17.87 8.25 -8.98
N CYS A 45 -17.08 7.17 -9.02
CA CYS A 45 -17.12 6.13 -8.01
C CYS A 45 -16.73 6.67 -6.63
N LEU A 46 -15.70 7.52 -6.54
CA LEU A 46 -15.32 8.15 -5.28
C LEU A 46 -16.39 9.11 -4.76
N HIS A 47 -17.13 9.77 -5.66
CA HIS A 47 -18.26 10.61 -5.26
C HIS A 47 -19.36 9.79 -4.58
N GLU A 48 -19.73 8.65 -5.17
CA GLU A 48 -20.71 7.74 -4.57
C GLU A 48 -20.19 7.11 -3.27
N ALA A 49 -18.90 6.76 -3.19
CA ALA A 49 -18.28 6.26 -1.95
C ALA A 49 -18.41 7.28 -0.79
N ILE A 50 -18.14 8.56 -1.05
CA ILE A 50 -18.30 9.65 -0.06
C ILE A 50 -19.77 9.78 0.39
N ARG A 51 -20.73 9.59 -0.53
CA ARG A 51 -22.16 9.67 -0.19
C ARG A 51 -22.59 8.55 0.74
N VAL A 52 -22.02 7.36 0.58
CA VAL A 52 -22.32 6.19 1.41
C VAL A 52 -21.64 6.29 2.77
N ASP A 53 -20.34 6.61 2.79
CA ASP A 53 -19.55 6.73 4.02
C ASP A 53 -18.55 7.90 3.93
N PRO A 54 -18.95 9.12 4.36
CA PRO A 54 -18.12 10.30 4.24
C PRO A 54 -16.93 10.33 5.21
N LEU A 55 -16.90 9.47 6.21
CA LEU A 55 -15.83 9.40 7.21
C LEU A 55 -14.79 8.32 6.89
N ASN A 56 -14.97 7.56 5.82
CA ASN A 56 -14.09 6.47 5.46
C ASN A 56 -12.68 6.96 5.05
N PRO A 57 -11.61 6.62 5.79
CA PRO A 57 -10.25 7.04 5.46
C PRO A 57 -9.81 6.66 4.05
N ASN A 58 -10.19 5.45 3.60
CA ASN A 58 -9.73 4.90 2.33
C ASN A 58 -10.30 5.69 1.15
N VAL A 59 -11.48 6.29 1.30
CA VAL A 59 -12.08 7.16 0.28
C VAL A 59 -11.28 8.44 0.12
N TRP A 60 -10.87 9.05 1.24
CA TRP A 60 -10.04 10.26 1.21
C TRP A 60 -8.62 9.97 0.72
N ALA A 61 -8.04 8.81 1.07
CA ALA A 61 -6.77 8.36 0.52
C ALA A 61 -6.85 8.17 -1.01
N GLN A 62 -7.92 7.55 -1.53
CA GLN A 62 -8.12 7.40 -2.97
C GLN A 62 -8.41 8.73 -3.68
N LYS A 63 -9.09 9.68 -3.04
CA LYS A 63 -9.22 11.06 -3.56
C LYS A 63 -7.86 11.75 -3.67
N GLY A 64 -7.00 11.60 -2.65
CA GLY A 64 -5.62 12.05 -2.70
C GLY A 64 -4.85 11.42 -3.87
N HIS A 65 -5.04 10.12 -4.09
CA HIS A 65 -4.42 9.40 -5.20
C HIS A 65 -4.91 9.86 -6.57
N LEU A 66 -6.21 10.09 -6.74
CA LEU A 66 -6.77 10.67 -7.95
C LEU A 66 -6.15 12.04 -8.26
N CYS A 67 -6.02 12.92 -7.26
CA CYS A 67 -5.34 14.21 -7.41
C CYS A 67 -3.87 14.06 -7.78
N TYR A 68 -3.17 13.10 -7.15
CA TYR A 68 -1.78 12.77 -7.47
C TYR A 68 -1.61 12.34 -8.93
N LEU A 69 -2.48 11.46 -9.43
CA LEU A 69 -2.46 11.01 -10.84
C LEU A 69 -2.73 12.17 -11.82
N ARG A 70 -3.56 13.14 -11.42
CA ARG A 70 -3.81 14.38 -12.17
C ARG A 70 -2.67 15.41 -12.04
N LYS A 71 -1.62 15.11 -11.26
CA LYS A 71 -0.53 16.03 -10.90
C LYS A 71 -0.97 17.29 -10.14
N ASP A 72 -2.15 17.25 -9.52
CA ASP A 72 -2.60 18.28 -8.59
C ASP A 72 -2.04 17.96 -7.20
N PHE A 73 -0.72 18.14 -7.05
CA PHE A 73 0.02 17.73 -5.85
C PHE A 73 -0.41 18.48 -4.60
N LYS A 74 -0.82 19.74 -4.76
CA LYS A 74 -1.36 20.54 -3.65
C LYS A 74 -2.59 19.87 -3.03
N LYS A 75 -3.61 19.55 -3.84
CA LYS A 75 -4.80 18.86 -3.32
C LYS A 75 -4.50 17.44 -2.87
N ALA A 76 -3.61 16.73 -3.56
CA ALA A 76 -3.21 15.39 -3.16
C ALA A 76 -2.65 15.40 -1.73
N LYS A 77 -1.75 16.34 -1.45
CA LYS A 77 -1.17 16.56 -0.12
C LYS A 77 -2.25 16.90 0.91
N ASP A 78 -3.14 17.85 0.63
CA ASP A 78 -4.24 18.21 1.54
C ASP A 78 -5.09 16.98 1.95
N TYR A 79 -5.41 16.11 0.99
CA TYR A 79 -6.18 14.89 1.28
C TYR A 79 -5.39 13.86 2.08
N TYR A 80 -4.12 13.64 1.75
CA TYR A 80 -3.28 12.70 2.48
C TYR A 80 -3.01 13.16 3.92
N GLU A 81 -2.72 14.44 4.13
CA GLU A 81 -2.55 15.02 5.47
C GLU A 81 -3.83 14.93 6.29
N ARG A 82 -5.00 15.10 5.66
CA ARG A 82 -6.30 14.89 6.31
C ARG A 82 -6.48 13.44 6.78
N VAL A 83 -6.08 12.46 5.98
CA VAL A 83 -6.14 11.04 6.38
C VAL A 83 -5.26 10.82 7.61
N ILE A 84 -4.02 11.31 7.59
CA ILE A 84 -3.07 11.16 8.71
C ILE A 84 -3.57 11.84 9.99
N SER A 85 -4.18 13.02 9.89
CA SER A 85 -4.55 13.83 11.06
C SER A 85 -5.88 13.46 11.71
N PHE A 86 -6.82 12.89 10.95
CA PHE A 86 -8.20 12.70 11.43
C PHE A 86 -8.76 11.29 11.20
N MET A 87 -8.04 10.38 10.54
CA MET A 87 -8.58 9.10 10.08
C MET A 87 -7.56 7.96 10.25
N GLU A 88 -7.34 7.55 11.50
CA GLU A 88 -6.30 6.58 11.91
C GLU A 88 -6.50 5.15 11.34
N ASP A 89 -7.69 4.82 10.83
CA ASP A 89 -8.07 3.45 10.43
C ASP A 89 -7.90 3.15 8.92
N ALA A 90 -7.09 3.93 8.19
CA ALA A 90 -6.85 3.64 6.76
C ALA A 90 -6.08 2.32 6.59
N SER A 91 -6.57 1.43 5.71
CA SER A 91 -5.92 0.13 5.50
C SER A 91 -4.54 0.24 4.84
N ASP A 92 -4.30 1.32 4.10
CA ASP A 92 -3.12 1.50 3.26
C ASP A 92 -2.32 2.77 3.61
N MET A 93 -2.13 3.03 4.92
CA MET A 93 -1.32 4.17 5.40
C MET A 93 0.09 4.21 4.79
N HIS A 94 0.71 3.05 4.56
CA HIS A 94 2.04 2.98 3.91
C HIS A 94 2.05 3.67 2.54
N PHE A 95 0.95 3.56 1.78
CA PHE A 95 0.80 4.17 0.46
C PHE A 95 0.59 5.68 0.56
N VAL A 96 -0.18 6.14 1.54
CA VAL A 96 -0.39 7.56 1.82
C VAL A 96 0.96 8.25 2.09
N TYR A 97 1.75 7.68 2.99
CA TYR A 97 3.09 8.17 3.31
C TYR A 97 4.06 8.12 2.12
N LEU A 98 4.05 7.02 1.35
CA LEU A 98 4.83 6.91 0.12
C LEU A 98 4.52 8.05 -0.87
N ARG A 99 3.23 8.33 -1.11
CA ARG A 99 2.81 9.37 -2.05
C ARG A 99 3.10 10.77 -1.53
N LEU A 100 2.98 11.02 -0.22
CA LEU A 100 3.43 12.29 0.37
C LEU A 100 4.94 12.48 0.18
N GLY A 101 5.73 11.46 0.49
CA GLY A 101 7.18 11.49 0.30
C GLY A 101 7.59 11.77 -1.14
N SER A 102 6.91 11.16 -2.12
CA SER A 102 7.17 11.43 -3.54
C SER A 102 6.76 12.84 -3.97
N ILE A 103 5.66 13.38 -3.44
CA ILE A 103 5.26 14.78 -3.68
C ILE A 103 6.34 15.74 -3.16
N TYR A 104 6.80 15.54 -1.92
CA TYR A 104 7.84 16.38 -1.32
C TYR A 104 9.14 16.39 -2.12
N LEU A 105 9.52 15.24 -2.69
CA LEU A 105 10.69 15.16 -3.57
C LEU A 105 10.49 15.92 -4.90
N GLU A 106 9.28 15.89 -5.46
CA GLU A 106 8.97 16.52 -6.73
C GLU A 106 8.98 18.05 -6.64
N GLU A 107 8.57 18.60 -5.49
CA GLU A 107 8.55 20.04 -5.25
C GLU A 107 9.96 20.65 -5.10
N LYS A 108 11.01 19.83 -4.90
CA LYS A 108 12.46 20.17 -4.93
C LYS A 108 12.88 21.39 -4.10
N GLN A 109 12.07 21.85 -3.16
CA GLN A 109 12.45 22.94 -2.26
C GLN A 109 13.34 22.36 -1.16
N MET A 110 14.43 23.06 -0.84
CA MET A 110 15.44 22.61 0.14
C MET A 110 14.84 22.24 1.51
N GLY A 111 13.73 22.86 1.91
CA GLY A 111 13.03 22.53 3.16
C GLY A 111 12.41 21.14 3.13
N GLN A 112 11.76 20.79 2.01
CA GLN A 112 10.88 19.62 1.85
C GLN A 112 11.62 18.28 1.80
N MET A 113 12.95 18.31 1.81
CA MET A 113 13.78 17.12 1.82
C MET A 113 13.61 16.33 3.12
N VAL A 114 13.43 17.04 4.23
CA VAL A 114 13.25 16.42 5.56
C VAL A 114 11.86 15.78 5.63
N GLU A 115 10.82 16.47 5.20
CA GLU A 115 9.45 15.94 5.16
C GLU A 115 9.33 14.75 4.20
N ALA A 116 10.07 14.76 3.09
CA ALA A 116 10.18 13.60 2.22
C ALA A 116 10.78 12.39 2.93
N GLU A 117 11.91 12.58 3.62
CA GLU A 117 12.62 11.53 4.36
C GLU A 117 11.76 10.96 5.48
N ASP A 118 11.10 11.82 6.26
CA ASP A 118 10.21 11.43 7.35
C ASP A 118 9.04 10.60 6.81
N ALA A 119 8.34 11.09 5.78
CA ALA A 119 7.21 10.38 5.19
C ALA A 119 7.64 9.02 4.59
N LEU A 120 8.78 8.95 3.89
CA LEU A 120 9.26 7.70 3.31
C LEU A 120 9.75 6.71 4.38
N SER A 121 10.28 7.22 5.49
CA SER A 121 10.65 6.41 6.65
C SER A 121 9.41 5.79 7.28
N GLU A 122 8.34 6.57 7.50
CA GLU A 122 7.04 6.05 7.96
C GLU A 122 6.43 5.03 6.99
N ALA A 123 6.51 5.26 5.68
CA ALA A 123 6.09 4.27 4.70
C ALA A 123 6.86 2.95 4.84
N ASN A 124 8.16 3.02 5.12
CA ASN A 124 9.04 1.86 5.28
C ASN A 124 8.81 1.12 6.60
N THR A 125 8.47 1.81 7.70
CA THR A 125 8.12 1.17 8.97
C THR A 125 6.84 0.34 8.83
N LEU A 126 5.85 0.87 8.11
CA LEU A 126 4.59 0.20 7.84
C LEU A 126 4.73 -0.96 6.83
N ASN A 127 5.54 -0.78 5.78
CA ASN A 127 5.80 -1.82 4.79
C ASN A 127 7.24 -1.77 4.25
N ASN A 128 8.14 -2.50 4.91
CA ASN A 128 9.54 -2.61 4.51
C ASN A 128 9.79 -3.53 3.30
N THR A 129 8.73 -4.15 2.75
CA THR A 129 8.80 -5.02 1.58
C THR A 129 8.34 -4.32 0.31
N HIS A 130 8.05 -3.01 0.36
CA HIS A 130 7.70 -2.26 -0.83
C HIS A 130 8.94 -1.67 -1.50
N ALA A 131 9.29 -2.21 -2.68
CA ALA A 131 10.48 -1.78 -3.41
C ALA A 131 10.48 -0.29 -3.81
N GLU A 132 9.29 0.28 -4.05
CA GLU A 132 9.16 1.69 -4.44
C GLU A 132 9.62 2.63 -3.31
N VAL A 133 9.30 2.30 -2.04
CA VAL A 133 9.73 3.05 -0.87
C VAL A 133 11.27 3.06 -0.76
N TRP A 134 11.91 1.89 -0.89
CA TRP A 134 13.38 1.81 -0.87
C TRP A 134 14.04 2.58 -2.02
N ALA A 135 13.40 2.62 -3.20
CA ALA A 135 13.90 3.41 -4.32
C ALA A 135 13.85 4.91 -4.03
N TYR A 136 12.76 5.39 -3.42
CA TYR A 136 12.64 6.79 -3.02
C TYR A 136 13.59 7.15 -1.87
N LEU A 137 13.78 6.28 -0.87
CA LEU A 137 14.79 6.50 0.16
C LEU A 137 16.21 6.61 -0.43
N ALA A 138 16.52 5.80 -1.45
CA ALA A 138 17.79 5.94 -2.16
C ALA A 138 17.93 7.32 -2.83
N LEU A 139 16.86 7.82 -3.48
CA LEU A 139 16.84 9.17 -4.07
C LEU A 139 17.00 10.25 -3.00
N VAL A 140 16.36 10.10 -1.85
CA VAL A 140 16.50 11.02 -0.71
C VAL A 140 17.95 11.10 -0.25
N SER A 141 18.56 9.94 0.02
CA SER A 141 19.95 9.87 0.46
C SER A 141 20.93 10.46 -0.57
N LEU A 142 20.70 10.25 -1.88
CA LEU A 142 21.52 10.86 -2.94
C LEU A 142 21.46 12.38 -2.92
N ASN A 143 20.25 12.94 -2.83
CA ASN A 143 20.05 14.40 -2.74
C ASN A 143 20.69 14.97 -1.47
N GLY A 144 20.71 14.21 -0.37
CA GLY A 144 21.39 14.56 0.88
C GLY A 144 22.91 14.34 0.88
N GLY A 145 23.51 13.88 -0.22
CA GLY A 145 24.94 13.57 -0.33
C GLY A 145 25.39 12.30 0.41
N ARG A 146 24.45 11.50 0.92
CA ARG A 146 24.69 10.27 1.69
C ARG A 146 24.82 9.06 0.75
N GLN A 147 25.91 9.04 -0.01
CA GLN A 147 26.13 8.07 -1.08
C GLN A 147 26.08 6.61 -0.62
N LEU A 148 26.64 6.29 0.56
CA LEU A 148 26.66 4.93 1.09
C LEU A 148 25.26 4.43 1.46
N GLU A 149 24.44 5.28 2.08
CA GLU A 149 23.05 4.97 2.42
C GLU A 149 22.20 4.77 1.16
N ALA A 150 22.41 5.63 0.15
CA ALA A 150 21.73 5.49 -1.12
C ALA A 150 22.03 4.14 -1.80
N GLU A 151 23.30 3.73 -1.80
CA GLU A 151 23.70 2.43 -2.37
C GLU A 151 23.08 1.26 -1.60
N GLN A 152 23.00 1.35 -0.27
CA GLN A 152 22.34 0.35 0.55
C GLN A 152 20.85 0.26 0.23
N CYS A 153 20.13 1.39 0.23
CA CYS A 153 18.71 1.45 -0.12
C CYS A 153 18.44 0.87 -1.51
N TYR A 154 19.28 1.23 -2.50
CA TYR A 154 19.19 0.69 -3.85
C TYR A 154 19.37 -0.83 -3.91
N LYS A 155 20.34 -1.38 -3.15
CA LYS A 155 20.51 -2.84 -3.01
C LYS A 155 19.27 -3.51 -2.40
N TYR A 156 18.64 -2.89 -1.41
CA TYR A 156 17.39 -3.38 -0.82
C TYR A 156 16.24 -3.35 -1.82
N THR A 157 16.09 -2.30 -2.63
CA THR A 157 15.12 -2.26 -3.73
C THR A 157 15.23 -3.49 -4.64
N LEU A 158 16.45 -3.83 -5.08
CA LEU A 158 16.68 -4.99 -5.93
C LEU A 158 16.36 -6.31 -5.19
N LYS A 159 16.82 -6.45 -3.94
CA LYS A 159 16.55 -7.64 -3.12
C LYS A 159 15.06 -7.89 -2.95
N VAL A 160 14.30 -6.84 -2.63
CA VAL A 160 12.86 -6.91 -2.42
C VAL A 160 12.11 -7.22 -3.72
N ARG A 161 12.48 -6.57 -4.84
CA ARG A 161 11.89 -6.88 -6.17
C ARG A 161 12.13 -8.32 -6.61
N VAL A 162 13.29 -8.90 -6.26
CA VAL A 162 13.60 -10.30 -6.57
C VAL A 162 12.86 -11.26 -5.64
N ARG A 163 12.66 -10.88 -4.36
CA ARG A 163 11.98 -11.71 -3.37
C ARG A 163 10.47 -11.80 -3.57
N ALA A 164 9.80 -10.71 -3.94
CA ALA A 164 8.34 -10.68 -4.09
C ALA A 164 7.80 -11.71 -5.12
N PRO A 165 8.39 -11.87 -6.33
CA PRO A 165 8.00 -12.93 -7.26
C PRO A 165 8.28 -14.35 -6.74
N LEU A 166 9.36 -14.54 -5.98
CA LEU A 166 9.75 -15.85 -5.46
C LEU A 166 8.79 -16.33 -4.35
N GLU A 167 8.33 -15.44 -3.49
CA GLU A 167 7.32 -15.76 -2.48
C GLU A 167 5.95 -16.07 -3.12
N ALA A 168 5.54 -15.28 -4.12
CA ALA A 168 4.31 -15.54 -4.88
C ALA A 168 4.36 -16.91 -5.61
N ALA A 169 5.50 -17.25 -6.21
CA ALA A 169 5.72 -18.55 -6.86
C ALA A 169 5.77 -19.71 -5.85
N GLY A 170 6.39 -19.51 -4.68
CA GLY A 170 6.46 -20.50 -3.60
C GLY A 170 5.10 -20.82 -2.98
N THR A 171 4.20 -19.82 -2.85
CA THR A 171 2.82 -20.05 -2.38
C THR A 171 1.95 -20.78 -3.41
N ALA A 172 2.19 -20.59 -4.71
CA ALA A 172 1.48 -21.31 -5.76
C ALA A 172 1.81 -22.82 -5.80
N HIS A 173 3.01 -23.22 -5.36
CA HIS A 173 3.40 -24.63 -5.21
C HIS A 173 2.97 -25.27 -3.87
N ARG A 174 2.40 -24.49 -2.94
CA ARG A 174 1.85 -24.99 -1.66
C ARG A 174 0.32 -24.91 -1.62
N ALA A 175 -0.37 -25.01 -2.75
CA ALA A 175 -1.79 -25.35 -2.73
C ALA A 175 -1.92 -26.75 -2.11
N PRO A 176 -2.81 -26.96 -1.12
CA PRO A 176 -2.89 -28.24 -0.43
C PRO A 176 -3.42 -29.28 -1.41
N PHE A 177 -2.58 -30.27 -1.71
CA PHE A 177 -3.05 -31.55 -2.22
C PHE A 177 -4.08 -32.05 -1.21
N ARG A 178 -5.37 -31.97 -1.55
CA ARG A 178 -6.44 -32.65 -0.80
C ARG A 178 -6.21 -34.16 -0.97
N ALA A 179 -5.30 -34.71 -0.20
CA ALA A 179 -5.16 -36.14 0.00
C ALA A 179 -6.25 -36.55 1.00
N GLY A 180 -7.41 -36.93 0.48
CA GLY A 180 -8.34 -37.74 1.24
C GLY A 180 -7.70 -39.11 1.46
N CYS A 181 -7.18 -39.37 2.65
CA CYS A 181 -7.05 -40.72 3.20
C CYS A 181 -7.09 -40.64 4.73
N ARG A 182 -8.05 -41.37 5.31
CA ARG A 182 -8.25 -41.52 6.75
C ARG A 182 -7.09 -42.32 7.35
N GLY A 183 -6.68 -41.96 8.57
CA GLY A 183 -6.13 -42.92 9.53
C GLY A 183 -4.80 -42.55 10.20
N CYS A 184 -4.89 -42.40 11.53
CA CYS A 184 -3.85 -42.68 12.53
C CYS A 184 -2.70 -41.67 12.76
N ALA A 185 -2.98 -40.74 13.68
CA ALA A 185 -2.37 -40.61 15.01
C ALA A 185 -0.83 -40.51 15.21
N THR A 186 -0.50 -39.51 16.03
CA THR A 186 0.69 -39.30 16.90
C THR A 186 1.92 -38.63 16.28
N GLY A 187 2.33 -37.49 16.87
CA GLY A 187 3.65 -36.92 16.63
C GLY A 187 3.78 -35.42 16.90
N ARG A 188 3.97 -35.07 18.17
CA ARG A 188 4.68 -33.90 18.74
C ARG A 188 4.74 -32.59 17.94
N SER A 189 4.23 -31.54 18.59
CA SER A 189 4.61 -30.14 18.39
C SER A 189 6.11 -29.90 18.61
N PRO A 190 6.70 -28.95 17.86
CA PRO A 190 7.78 -28.14 18.37
C PRO A 190 7.37 -26.66 18.43
N SER A 191 7.55 -26.10 19.62
CA SER A 191 7.56 -24.70 19.96
C SER A 191 8.81 -23.96 19.43
N LEU A 192 8.68 -22.63 19.34
CA LEU A 192 9.70 -21.56 19.38
C LEU A 192 10.36 -21.12 18.07
N GLY A 193 10.41 -19.78 17.87
CA GLY A 193 11.27 -19.14 16.88
C GLY A 193 11.03 -17.65 16.61
N VAL A 194 11.02 -16.83 17.67
CA VAL A 194 11.38 -15.39 17.81
C VAL A 194 11.50 -14.51 16.54
N ALA A 195 10.77 -13.38 16.57
CA ALA A 195 10.83 -12.26 15.65
C ALA A 195 12.24 -11.64 15.56
N ALA A 196 12.67 -11.28 14.34
CA ALA A 196 13.94 -10.61 14.11
C ALA A 196 13.86 -9.12 14.50
N GLU A 197 14.67 -8.70 15.49
CA GLU A 197 14.90 -7.28 15.80
C GLU A 197 15.83 -6.64 14.76
N PRO A 198 15.66 -5.33 14.47
CA PRO A 198 16.58 -4.58 13.62
C PRO A 198 17.91 -4.28 14.34
N PRO A 199 19.03 -4.13 13.59
CA PRO A 199 20.35 -3.89 14.18
C PRO A 199 20.42 -2.50 14.81
N LYS A 200 20.88 -2.44 16.07
CA LYS A 200 21.28 -1.20 16.72
C LYS A 200 22.63 -0.74 16.17
N SER A 201 22.70 0.53 15.79
CA SER A 201 23.91 1.23 15.35
C SER A 201 24.91 1.41 16.50
N PRO A 202 26.22 1.55 16.19
CA PRO A 202 27.30 1.69 17.17
C PRO A 202 27.29 3.01 17.93
#